data_AF-A0A938SGD2-F1
#
_entry.id   AF-A0A938SGD2-F1
#
_cell.length_a   1.000
_cell.length_b   1.000
_cell.length_c   1.000
_cell.angle_alpha   90.00
_cell.angle_beta   90.00
_cell.angle_gamma   90.00
#
_symmetry.space_group_name_H-M   'P 1'
#
loop_
_entity.id
_entity.type
_entity.pdbx_description
1 polymer ?
#
loop_
_entity_poly.entity_id
_entity_poly.type
_entity_poly.pdbx_seq_one_letter_code
_entity_poly.pdbx_strand_id
1 'polypeptide(L)'
;MERGIVRNGGVVFPKPLPLPEGSEVTVYVEPAGQDQQRPAQLSEKEYVAQPFFGLWRDREDMRDSVAWVRGERAKWQQRLSRQD
;
A
#
# COMPACT_ATOMS: atom_id res chain seq x y z
N MET A 1 18.93 7.16 -23.61
CA MET A 1 17.83 6.23 -23.27
C MET A 1 16.63 6.62 -24.10
N GLU A 2 16.11 5.68 -24.87
CA GLU A 2 14.96 5.90 -25.75
C GLU A 2 13.68 5.53 -25.00
N ARG A 3 12.61 6.32 -25.19
CA ARG A 3 11.34 6.13 -24.46
C ARG A 3 10.24 5.76 -25.44
N GLY A 4 9.60 4.63 -25.16
CA GLY A 4 8.41 4.18 -25.89
C GLY A 4 7.17 4.23 -25.00
N ILE A 5 6.00 4.15 -25.64
CA ILE A 5 4.70 4.09 -24.97
C ILE A 5 4.09 2.71 -25.24
N VAL A 6 3.49 2.10 -24.21
CA VAL A 6 2.77 0.84 -24.39
C VAL A 6 1.49 1.08 -25.19
N ARG A 7 1.33 0.41 -26.32
CA ARG A 7 0.11 0.39 -27.16
C ARG A 7 -0.13 -1.02 -27.68
N ASN A 8 -1.36 -1.54 -27.55
CA ASN A 8 -1.75 -2.88 -28.01
C ASN A 8 -0.80 -4.00 -27.53
N GLY A 9 -0.29 -3.89 -26.30
CA GLY A 9 0.64 -4.86 -25.72
C GLY A 9 2.10 -4.74 -26.19
N GLY A 10 2.43 -3.79 -27.07
CA GLY A 10 3.81 -3.52 -27.52
C GLY A 10 4.34 -2.16 -27.06
N VAL A 11 5.66 -2.04 -26.94
CA VAL A 11 6.33 -0.75 -26.69
C VAL A 11 6.59 -0.05 -28.02
N VAL A 12 5.90 1.06 -28.27
CA VAL A 12 6.00 1.84 -29.51
C VAL A 12 6.88 3.06 -29.30
N PHE A 13 7.94 3.17 -30.09
CA PHE A 13 8.84 4.33 -30.07
C PHE A 13 8.39 5.39 -31.09
N PRO A 14 8.55 6.69 -30.79
CA PRO A 14 8.17 7.76 -31.71
C PRO A 14 9.05 7.82 -32.96
N LYS A 15 10.27 7.28 -32.88
CA LYS A 15 11.20 7.13 -34.00
C LYS A 15 11.71 5.69 -34.03
N PRO A 16 11.92 5.10 -35.22
CA PRO A 16 12.56 3.80 -35.33
C PRO A 16 13.94 3.81 -34.66
N LEU A 17 14.23 2.77 -33.87
CA LEU A 17 15.54 2.59 -33.26
C LEU A 17 16.43 1.80 -34.23
N PRO A 18 17.61 2.31 -34.61
CA PRO A 18 18.52 1.61 -35.51
C PRO A 18 19.26 0.49 -34.76
N LEU A 19 18.58 -0.63 -34.53
CA LEU A 19 19.15 -1.81 -33.88
C LEU A 19 19.53 -2.84 -34.94
N PRO A 20 20.79 -3.32 -34.98
CA PRO A 20 21.18 -4.42 -35.84
C PRO A 20 20.39 -5.70 -35.56
N GLU A 21 20.22 -6.54 -36.58
CA GLU A 21 19.62 -7.86 -36.41
C GLU A 21 20.41 -8.68 -35.37
N GLY A 22 19.70 -9.39 -34.49
CA GLY A 22 20.30 -10.18 -33.40
C GLY A 22 20.64 -9.38 -32.14
N SER A 23 20.28 -8.09 -32.05
CA SER A 23 20.49 -7.28 -30.84
C SER A 23 19.61 -7.75 -29.68
N GLU A 24 20.22 -8.06 -28.54
CA GLU A 24 19.52 -8.26 -27.27
C GLU A 24 19.20 -6.91 -26.62
N VAL A 25 18.01 -6.78 -26.01
CA VAL A 25 17.54 -5.51 -25.46
C VAL A 25 17.01 -5.71 -24.05
N THR A 26 17.48 -4.88 -23.11
CA THR A 26 16.92 -4.81 -21.74
C THR A 26 15.91 -3.68 -21.64
N VAL A 27 14.68 -4.01 -21.20
CA VAL A 27 13.63 -3.02 -20.99
C VAL A 27 13.60 -2.60 -19.53
N TYR A 28 13.84 -1.31 -19.28
CA TYR A 28 13.66 -0.70 -17.97
C TYR A 28 12.34 0.05 -17.95
N VAL A 29 11.45 -0.34 -17.04
CA VAL A 29 10.16 0.35 -16.83
C VAL A 29 10.29 1.20 -15.57
N GLU A 30 10.41 2.50 -15.77
CA GLU A 30 10.23 3.46 -14.69
C GLU A 30 8.75 3.87 -14.63
N PRO A 31 8.14 3.95 -13.44
CA PRO A 31 6.82 4.53 -13.28
C PRO A 31 6.83 5.96 -13.83
N ALA A 32 6.18 6.18 -14.98
CA ALA A 32 6.03 7.50 -15.57
C ALA A 32 5.02 8.30 -14.75
N GLY A 33 5.50 8.97 -13.72
CA GLY A 33 4.66 9.67 -12.75
C GLY A 33 4.80 9.06 -11.36
N GLN A 34 5.96 9.31 -10.74
CA GLN A 34 5.97 9.56 -9.31
C GLN A 34 5.95 11.10 -9.11
N ASP A 35 4.94 11.84 -9.56
CA ASP A 35 3.91 12.15 -8.58
C ASP A 35 3.42 10.89 -7.90
N GLN A 36 4.20 10.47 -6.90
CA GLN A 36 3.59 9.85 -5.75
C GLN A 36 2.45 10.81 -5.42
N GLN A 37 1.22 10.42 -5.70
CA GLN A 37 0.15 10.70 -4.75
C GLN A 37 0.62 10.04 -3.45
N ARG A 38 1.62 10.65 -2.80
CA ARG A 38 1.71 10.63 -1.35
C ARG A 38 0.29 10.99 -0.99
N PRO A 39 -0.45 10.11 -0.30
CA PRO A 39 -1.73 10.53 0.25
C PRO A 39 -1.44 11.86 0.91
N ALA A 40 -2.18 12.90 0.50
CA ALA A 40 -1.93 14.26 0.95
C ALA A 40 -1.71 14.17 2.46
N GLN A 41 -0.51 14.53 2.92
CA GLN A 41 -0.21 14.41 4.34
C GLN A 41 -1.19 15.34 5.02
N LEU A 42 -2.14 14.76 5.75
CA LEU A 42 -3.08 15.52 6.54
C LEU A 42 -2.26 16.41 7.46
N SER A 43 -2.63 17.69 7.53
CA SER A 43 -2.13 18.51 8.62
C SER A 43 -2.53 17.88 9.96
N GLU A 44 -1.78 18.18 11.01
CA GLU A 44 -2.09 17.68 12.35
C GLU A 44 -3.55 17.96 12.74
N LYS A 45 -4.08 19.14 12.38
CA LYS A 45 -5.47 19.52 12.60
C LYS A 45 -6.47 18.63 11.86
N GLU A 46 -6.20 18.30 10.60
CA GLU A 46 -7.06 17.43 9.80
C GLU A 46 -6.99 15.97 10.26
N TYR A 47 -5.84 15.54 10.78
CA TYR A 47 -5.65 14.22 11.33
C TYR A 47 -6.41 14.02 12.64
N VAL A 48 -6.32 14.95 13.59
CA VAL A 48 -7.04 14.86 14.87
C VAL A 48 -8.56 15.06 14.73
N ALA A 49 -9.00 15.71 13.64
CA ALA A 49 -10.41 15.90 13.33
C ALA A 49 -11.08 14.65 12.70
N GLN A 50 -10.32 13.59 12.41
CA GLN A 50 -10.89 12.36 11.86
C GLN A 50 -11.86 11.70 12.87
N PRO A 51 -13.03 11.18 12.44
CA PRO A 51 -14.03 10.60 13.33
C PRO A 51 -13.55 9.42 14.19
N PHE A 52 -12.50 8.74 13.75
CA PHE A 52 -11.90 7.60 14.43
C PHE A 52 -10.67 7.97 15.28
N PHE A 53 -10.21 9.22 15.22
CA PHE A 53 -9.09 9.66 16.05
C PHE A 53 -9.51 9.66 17.51
N GLY A 54 -8.72 9.00 18.37
CA GLY A 54 -9.01 8.90 19.80
C GLY A 54 -10.16 7.94 20.17
N LEU A 55 -10.63 7.09 19.25
CA LEU A 55 -11.75 6.14 19.50
C LEU A 55 -11.60 5.30 20.77
N TRP A 56 -10.36 4.99 21.16
CA TRP A 56 -10.05 4.14 22.32
C TRP A 56 -9.58 4.93 23.54
N ARG A 57 -9.53 6.28 23.46
CA ARG A 57 -9.00 7.14 24.53
C ARG A 57 -9.81 6.99 25.81
N ASP A 58 -11.13 6.93 25.68
CA ASP A 58 -12.05 6.96 26.82
C ASP A 58 -12.43 5.53 27.27
N ARG A 59 -11.82 4.50 26.68
CA ARG A 59 -12.03 3.09 27.02
C ARG A 59 -11.08 2.64 28.12
N GLU A 60 -11.61 2.46 29.32
CA GLU A 60 -10.83 2.01 30.47
C GLU A 60 -10.15 0.64 30.25
N ASP A 61 -10.83 -0.27 29.55
CA ASP A 61 -10.29 -1.60 29.21
C ASP A 61 -9.10 -1.55 28.24
N MET A 62 -8.92 -0.44 27.52
CA MET A 62 -7.82 -0.19 26.59
C MET A 62 -6.61 0.50 27.24
N ARG A 63 -6.73 0.87 28.52
CA ARG A 63 -5.63 1.48 29.28
C ARG A 63 -4.40 0.57 29.34
N ASP A 64 -4.62 -0.74 29.37
CA ASP A 64 -3.60 -1.76 29.11
C ASP A 64 -4.01 -2.56 27.86
N SER A 65 -3.64 -2.02 26.70
CA SER A 65 -3.97 -2.63 25.40
C SER A 65 -3.37 -4.02 25.23
N VAL A 66 -2.22 -4.31 25.86
CA VAL A 66 -1.56 -5.61 25.77
C VAL A 66 -2.33 -6.65 26.57
N ALA A 67 -2.74 -6.33 27.80
CA ALA A 67 -3.59 -7.20 28.61
C ALA A 67 -4.93 -7.45 27.93
N TRP A 68 -5.53 -6.41 27.35
CA TRP A 68 -6.79 -6.52 26.60
C TRP A 68 -6.69 -7.49 25.43
N VAL A 69 -5.67 -7.35 24.57
CA VAL A 69 -5.46 -8.24 23.40
C VAL A 69 -5.24 -9.69 23.85
N ARG A 70 -4.51 -9.92 24.94
CA ARG A 70 -4.31 -11.27 25.49
C ARG A 70 -5.63 -11.90 25.95
N GLY A 71 -6.46 -11.13 26.65
CA GLY A 71 -7.79 -11.57 27.08
C GLY A 71 -8.70 -11.92 25.91
N GLU A 72 -8.73 -11.08 24.88
CA GLU A 72 -9.48 -11.37 23.66
C GLU A 72 -8.96 -12.66 23.00
N ARG A 73 -7.65 -12.80 22.79
CA ARG A 73 -7.06 -14.01 22.19
C ARG A 73 -7.46 -15.28 22.94
N ALA A 74 -7.48 -15.25 24.28
CA ALA A 74 -7.92 -16.38 25.09
C ALA A 74 -9.40 -16.73 24.85
N LYS A 75 -10.30 -15.73 24.75
CA LYS A 75 -11.72 -15.94 24.42
C LYS A 75 -11.89 -16.56 23.03
N TRP A 76 -11.12 -16.10 22.04
CA TRP A 76 -11.14 -16.67 20.68
C TRP A 76 -10.72 -18.15 20.69
N GLN A 77 -9.65 -18.49 21.40
CA GLN A 77 -9.20 -19.89 21.55
C GLN A 77 -10.26 -20.76 22.25
N GLN A 78 -10.92 -20.25 23.28
CA GLN A 78 -12.02 -20.96 23.96
C GLN A 78 -13.25 -21.19 23.08
N ARG A 79 -13.53 -20.29 22.11
CA ARG A 79 -14.64 -20.48 21.16
C ARG A 79 -14.34 -21.61 20.17
N LEU A 80 -13.10 -21.66 19.68
CA LEU A 80 -12.65 -22.71 18.77
C LEU A 80 -12.69 -24.08 19.44
N SER A 81 -12.29 -24.18 20.71
CA SER A 81 -12.29 -25.45 21.45
C SER A 81 -13.66 -25.92 21.93
N ARG A 82 -14.74 -25.16 21.70
CA ARG A 82 -16.13 -25.52 22.07
C ARG A 82 -16.96 -25.97 20.86
N GLN A 83 -16.41 -25.91 19.65
CA GLN A 83 -17.07 -26.35 18.42
C GLN A 83 -16.72 -27.79 18.02
N ASP A 84 -15.90 -28.49 18.82
CA ASP A 84 -15.67 -29.94 18.79
C ASP A 84 -16.51 -30.64 19.86
#